data_AF-Q39WE6-F1
#
_entry.id   AF-Q39WE6-F1
#
_cell.length_a   1.000
_cell.length_b   1.000
_cell.length_c   1.000
_cell.angle_alpha   90.00
_cell.angle_beta   90.00
_cell.angle_gamma   90.00
#
_symmetry.space_group_name_H-M   'P 1'
#
loop_
_entity.id
_entity.type
_entity.pdbx_description
1 polymer ?
#
loop_
_entity_poly.entity_id
_entity_poly.type
_entity_poly.pdbx_seq_one_letter_code
_entity_poly.pdbx_strand_id
1 'polypeptide(L)'
;MSKTLKMAVLFLALTIGQTAVIPSGHADDDYATKIKKASQEKAEKEKKEREKKEKESKNHKPAPIPRPNPTPVPPTPAPAPKPIPAPAPKPTPAPTPAPTPAPAPAPAPTPVPAPTPAPTPAPAPVPAKTWALYNQYCAGCHGASKQGKTAAAIQSAISGNIGGMGYLSSSLTAAQITSLAAGQ
;
A
#
# COMPACT_ATOMS: atom_id res chain seq x y z
N MET A 1 -7.13 -29.88 -42.48
CA MET A 1 -5.72 -30.08 -42.13
C MET A 1 -4.87 -29.37 -43.18
N SER A 2 -4.40 -28.16 -42.86
CA SER A 2 -3.93 -27.19 -43.86
C SER A 2 -2.60 -27.62 -44.49
N LYS A 3 -2.44 -27.26 -45.76
CA LYS A 3 -1.32 -27.57 -46.66
C LYS A 3 0.06 -27.16 -46.13
N THR A 4 0.12 -26.31 -45.10
CA THR A 4 1.35 -25.91 -44.41
C THR A 4 1.99 -27.02 -43.58
N LEU A 5 1.20 -27.99 -43.07
CA LEU A 5 1.75 -29.10 -42.29
C LEU A 5 2.40 -30.20 -43.17
N LYS A 6 1.99 -30.33 -44.44
CA LYS A 6 2.58 -31.28 -45.41
C LYS A 6 3.91 -30.80 -46.00
N MET A 7 4.13 -29.49 -46.08
CA MET A 7 5.42 -28.94 -46.51
C MET A 7 6.47 -28.98 -45.39
N ALA A 8 6.06 -28.92 -44.11
CA ALA A 8 6.97 -29.07 -42.97
C ALA A 8 7.56 -30.49 -42.85
N VAL A 9 6.83 -31.53 -43.28
CA VAL A 9 7.33 -32.92 -43.27
C VAL A 9 8.27 -33.22 -44.46
N LEU A 10 8.14 -32.49 -45.57
CA LEU A 10 8.97 -32.70 -46.75
C LEU A 10 10.36 -32.05 -46.65
N PHE A 11 10.52 -31.02 -45.81
CA PHE A 11 11.82 -30.38 -45.55
C PHE A 11 12.64 -31.07 -44.44
N LEU A 12 12.02 -31.92 -43.62
CA LEU A 12 12.74 -32.67 -42.56
C LEU A 12 13.39 -33.99 -43.06
N ALA A 13 13.15 -34.38 -44.31
CA ALA A 13 13.70 -35.61 -44.91
C ALA A 13 14.97 -35.39 -45.77
N LEU A 14 15.52 -34.18 -45.79
CA LEU A 14 16.70 -33.82 -46.59
C LEU A 14 17.93 -33.48 -45.72
N THR A 15 18.07 -34.13 -44.57
CA THR A 15 19.26 -34.05 -43.70
C THR A 15 19.73 -35.41 -43.19
N ILE A 16 19.47 -36.49 -43.93
CA ILE A 16 20.24 -37.73 -43.75
C ILE A 16 21.46 -37.59 -44.65
N GLY A 17 22.49 -36.96 -44.08
CA GLY A 17 23.83 -37.01 -44.61
C GLY A 17 24.27 -38.46 -44.69
N GLN A 18 24.30 -38.99 -45.91
CA GLN A 18 25.15 -40.12 -46.23
C GLN A 18 26.59 -39.61 -46.11
N THR A 19 27.20 -39.79 -44.94
CA THR A 19 28.64 -39.63 -44.75
C THR A 19 29.33 -40.72 -45.57
N ALA A 20 29.51 -40.44 -46.87
CA ALA A 20 30.39 -41.22 -47.73
C ALA A 20 31.82 -40.96 -47.25
N VAL A 21 32.30 -41.86 -46.40
CA VAL A 21 33.69 -42.01 -46.00
C VAL A 21 34.54 -42.07 -47.28
N ILE A 22 35.34 -41.04 -47.52
CA ILE A 22 36.36 -41.03 -48.56
C ILE A 22 37.63 -41.61 -47.92
N PRO A 23 38.09 -42.82 -48.28
CA PRO A 23 39.43 -43.27 -47.90
C PRO A 23 40.46 -42.52 -48.76
N SER A 24 41.31 -41.75 -48.08
CA SER A 24 42.51 -41.13 -48.65
C SER A 24 43.49 -42.20 -49.12
N GLY A 25 43.66 -42.31 -50.43
CA GLY A 25 44.70 -43.13 -51.05
C GLY A 25 44.64 -43.05 -52.57
N HIS A 26 45.61 -42.33 -53.16
CA HIS A 26 46.04 -42.39 -54.57
C HIS A 26 44.91 -42.57 -55.61
N ALA A 27 44.39 -41.45 -56.11
CA ALA A 27 43.48 -41.43 -57.24
C ALA A 27 44.21 -41.82 -58.53
N ASP A 28 44.28 -43.11 -58.82
CA ASP A 28 44.54 -43.58 -60.17
C ASP A 28 43.34 -43.18 -61.06
N ASP A 29 43.60 -42.61 -62.24
CA ASP A 29 42.61 -42.13 -63.22
C ASP A 29 41.51 -43.16 -63.60
N ASP A 30 41.75 -44.44 -63.29
CA ASP A 30 40.81 -45.56 -63.45
C ASP A 30 39.56 -45.43 -62.56
N TYR A 31 39.68 -44.93 -61.33
CA TYR A 31 38.55 -44.86 -60.39
C TYR A 31 37.54 -43.77 -60.80
N ALA A 32 38.02 -42.61 -61.25
CA ALA A 32 37.18 -41.53 -61.73
C ALA A 32 36.41 -41.92 -63.01
N THR A 33 37.02 -42.77 -63.84
CA THR A 33 36.40 -43.28 -65.08
C THR A 33 35.28 -44.29 -64.78
N LYS A 34 35.47 -45.17 -63.79
CA LYS A 34 34.43 -46.13 -63.36
C LYS A 34 33.19 -45.44 -62.77
N ILE A 35 33.36 -44.37 -62.00
CA ILE A 35 32.23 -43.58 -61.43
C ILE A 35 31.44 -42.89 -62.55
N LYS A 36 32.11 -42.30 -63.55
CA LYS A 36 31.43 -41.65 -64.69
C LYS A 36 30.66 -42.65 -65.54
N LYS A 37 31.23 -43.83 -65.80
CA LYS A 37 30.56 -44.90 -66.55
C LYS A 37 29.30 -45.41 -65.84
N ALA A 38 29.39 -45.66 -64.53
CA ALA A 38 28.24 -46.10 -63.73
C ALA A 38 27.10 -45.05 -63.70
N SER A 39 27.44 -43.76 -63.69
CA SER A 39 26.47 -42.67 -63.74
C SER A 39 25.74 -42.60 -65.10
N GLN A 40 26.47 -42.79 -66.22
CA GLN A 40 25.87 -42.82 -67.55
C GLN A 40 24.97 -44.05 -67.78
N GLU A 41 25.38 -45.23 -67.31
CA GLU A 41 24.58 -46.46 -67.41
C GLU A 41 23.25 -46.34 -66.63
N LYS A 42 23.26 -45.67 -65.47
CA LYS A 42 22.04 -45.39 -64.69
C LYS A 42 21.11 -44.43 -65.43
N ALA A 43 21.66 -43.37 -66.03
CA ALA A 43 20.89 -42.39 -66.79
C ALA A 43 20.24 -43.00 -68.05
N GLU A 44 20.96 -43.88 -68.77
CA GLU A 44 20.39 -44.58 -69.93
C GLU A 44 19.28 -45.56 -69.54
N LYS A 45 19.42 -46.27 -68.41
CA LYS A 45 18.38 -47.19 -67.92
C LYS A 45 17.09 -46.44 -67.58
N GLU A 46 17.19 -45.30 -66.89
CA GLU A 46 16.04 -44.44 -66.58
C GLU A 46 15.42 -43.83 -67.84
N LYS A 47 16.23 -43.47 -68.85
CA LYS A 47 15.71 -43.00 -70.14
C LYS A 47 14.94 -44.10 -70.88
N LYS A 48 15.48 -45.33 -70.94
CA LYS A 48 14.79 -46.49 -71.54
C LYS A 48 13.49 -46.84 -70.80
N GLU A 49 13.45 -46.70 -69.48
CA GLU A 49 12.22 -46.93 -68.70
C GLU A 49 11.15 -45.86 -68.98
N ARG A 50 11.55 -44.58 -69.11
CA ARG A 50 10.64 -43.50 -69.51
C ARG A 50 10.10 -43.67 -70.92
N GLU A 51 10.95 -44.02 -71.88
CA GLU A 51 10.51 -44.32 -73.26
C GLU A 51 9.59 -45.55 -73.32
N LYS A 52 9.83 -46.57 -72.49
CA LYS A 52 8.92 -47.73 -72.38
C LYS A 52 7.55 -47.32 -71.85
N LYS A 53 7.49 -46.51 -70.78
CA LYS A 53 6.23 -46.00 -70.21
C LYS A 53 5.48 -45.08 -71.17
N GLU A 54 6.18 -44.30 -71.99
CA GLU A 54 5.54 -43.46 -73.00
C GLU A 54 4.95 -44.28 -74.15
N LYS A 55 5.65 -45.34 -74.62
CA LYS A 55 5.11 -46.26 -75.63
C LYS A 55 3.92 -47.06 -75.10
N GLU A 56 3.91 -47.41 -73.82
CA GLU A 56 2.78 -48.09 -73.16
C GLU A 56 1.55 -47.17 -73.03
N SER A 57 1.77 -45.86 -72.79
CA SER A 57 0.70 -44.87 -72.77
C SER A 57 0.04 -44.66 -74.15
N LYS A 58 0.82 -44.72 -75.24
CA LYS A 58 0.31 -44.50 -76.62
C LYS A 58 -0.53 -45.63 -77.21
N ASN A 59 -0.59 -46.82 -76.58
CA ASN A 59 -1.33 -47.97 -77.13
C ASN A 59 -2.70 -48.24 -76.46
N HIS A 60 -3.16 -47.38 -75.56
CA HIS A 60 -4.47 -47.51 -74.92
C HIS A 60 -5.55 -46.74 -75.70
N LYS A 61 -6.17 -47.41 -76.67
CA LYS A 61 -7.42 -46.95 -77.33
C LYS A 61 -8.54 -46.93 -76.28
N PRO A 62 -9.20 -45.78 -75.98
CA PRO A 62 -10.29 -45.76 -75.03
C PRO A 62 -11.45 -46.67 -75.49
N ALA A 63 -11.95 -47.51 -74.58
CA ALA A 63 -13.15 -48.29 -74.77
C ALA A 63 -14.39 -47.36 -74.86
N PRO A 64 -15.42 -47.71 -75.65
CA PRO A 64 -16.63 -46.89 -75.75
C PRO A 64 -17.34 -46.83 -74.39
N ILE A 65 -17.60 -45.60 -73.94
CA ILE A 65 -18.32 -45.28 -72.69
C ILE A 65 -19.82 -45.59 -72.89
N PRO A 66 -20.46 -46.41 -72.05
CA PRO A 66 -21.91 -46.59 -72.05
C PRO A 66 -22.62 -45.28 -71.68
N ARG A 67 -23.71 -44.98 -72.38
CA ARG A 67 -24.54 -43.78 -72.14
C ARG A 67 -25.31 -43.92 -70.81
N PRO A 68 -25.19 -42.97 -69.86
CA PRO A 68 -25.97 -43.02 -68.62
C PRO A 68 -27.46 -42.78 -68.90
N ASN A 69 -28.30 -43.57 -68.24
CA ASN A 69 -29.75 -43.38 -68.12
C ASN A 69 -30.03 -42.06 -67.35
N PRO A 70 -31.01 -41.22 -67.72
CA PRO A 70 -31.27 -39.97 -67.01
C PRO A 70 -31.71 -40.23 -65.57
N THR A 71 -30.85 -39.87 -64.63
CA THR A 71 -31.15 -39.81 -63.20
C THR A 71 -32.03 -38.57 -62.93
N PRO A 72 -33.09 -38.67 -62.10
CA PRO A 72 -33.88 -37.50 -61.70
C PRO A 72 -33.00 -36.40 -61.09
N VAL A 73 -33.22 -35.17 -61.52
CA VAL A 73 -32.51 -33.99 -61.02
C VAL A 73 -33.01 -33.68 -59.59
N PRO A 74 -32.15 -33.68 -58.56
CA PRO A 74 -32.55 -33.24 -57.23
C PRO A 74 -32.83 -31.72 -57.26
N PRO A 75 -33.84 -31.23 -56.51
CA PRO A 75 -34.14 -29.81 -56.46
C PRO A 75 -32.95 -29.01 -55.92
N THR A 76 -32.76 -27.82 -56.48
CA THR A 76 -31.74 -26.85 -56.05
C THR A 76 -31.89 -26.54 -54.56
N PRO A 77 -30.85 -26.65 -53.73
CA PRO A 77 -30.91 -26.22 -52.33
C PRO A 77 -31.29 -24.74 -52.24
N ALA A 78 -32.27 -24.43 -51.39
CA ALA A 78 -32.63 -23.05 -51.10
C ALA A 78 -31.39 -22.28 -50.57
N PRO A 79 -31.24 -20.98 -50.88
CA PRO A 79 -30.12 -20.19 -50.39
C PRO A 79 -30.06 -20.23 -48.87
N ALA A 80 -28.86 -20.44 -48.33
CA ALA A 80 -28.64 -20.47 -46.89
C ALA A 80 -29.12 -19.15 -46.25
N PRO A 81 -29.87 -19.21 -45.14
CA PRO A 81 -30.35 -18.00 -44.48
C PRO A 81 -29.18 -17.11 -44.07
N LYS A 82 -29.32 -15.81 -44.31
CA LYS A 82 -28.33 -14.79 -43.92
C LYS A 82 -28.10 -14.87 -42.40
N PRO A 83 -26.85 -14.77 -41.91
CA PRO A 83 -26.58 -14.74 -40.47
C PRO A 83 -27.42 -13.66 -39.78
N ILE A 84 -28.16 -14.05 -38.75
CA ILE A 84 -28.88 -13.11 -37.89
C ILE A 84 -27.83 -12.31 -37.11
N PRO A 85 -27.87 -10.97 -37.13
CA PRO A 85 -26.97 -10.15 -36.32
C PRO A 85 -27.04 -10.56 -34.85
N ALA A 86 -25.90 -10.65 -34.19
CA ALA A 86 -25.85 -10.90 -32.76
C ALA A 86 -26.66 -9.82 -32.00
N PRO A 87 -27.44 -10.19 -30.98
CA PRO A 87 -28.18 -9.21 -30.18
C PRO A 87 -27.22 -8.18 -29.58
N ALA A 88 -27.63 -6.91 -29.60
CA ALA A 88 -26.86 -5.82 -29.02
C ALA A 88 -26.58 -6.09 -27.53
N PRO A 89 -25.38 -5.75 -27.02
CA PRO A 89 -25.07 -5.92 -25.61
C PRO A 89 -26.08 -5.17 -24.74
N LYS A 90 -26.54 -5.82 -23.67
CA LYS A 90 -27.44 -5.22 -22.69
C LYS A 90 -26.78 -3.98 -22.07
N PRO A 91 -27.50 -2.87 -21.87
CA PRO A 91 -26.96 -1.70 -21.19
C PRO A 91 -26.40 -2.07 -19.81
N THR A 92 -25.19 -1.61 -19.52
CA THR A 92 -24.59 -1.68 -18.19
C THR A 92 -25.45 -0.87 -17.21
N PRO A 93 -25.84 -1.43 -16.05
CA PRO A 93 -26.55 -0.67 -15.04
C PRO A 93 -25.79 0.58 -14.63
N ALA A 94 -26.50 1.68 -14.39
CA ALA A 94 -25.91 2.90 -13.85
C ALA A 94 -25.28 2.61 -12.48
N PRO A 95 -24.17 3.29 -12.12
CA PRO A 95 -23.57 3.12 -10.81
C PRO A 95 -24.54 3.54 -9.72
N THR A 96 -24.64 2.73 -8.65
CA THR A 96 -25.41 3.06 -7.46
C THR A 96 -24.83 4.33 -6.80
N PRO A 97 -25.65 5.33 -6.44
CA PRO A 97 -25.18 6.49 -5.71
C PRO A 97 -24.45 6.10 -4.41
N ALA A 98 -23.39 6.83 -4.08
CA ALA A 98 -22.68 6.65 -2.82
C ALA A 98 -23.62 6.93 -1.62
N PRO A 99 -23.48 6.20 -0.51
CA PRO A 99 -24.27 6.46 0.68
C PRO A 99 -24.01 7.87 1.22
N THR A 100 -25.08 8.54 1.66
CA THR A 100 -24.98 9.84 2.32
C THR A 100 -24.21 9.70 3.65
N PRO A 101 -23.23 10.57 3.95
CA PRO A 101 -22.53 10.54 5.24
C PRO A 101 -23.50 10.67 6.42
N ALA A 102 -23.19 9.97 7.51
CA ALA A 102 -23.95 10.08 8.76
C ALA A 102 -23.87 11.51 9.33
N PRO A 103 -24.93 12.00 10.01
CA PRO A 103 -24.90 13.29 10.69
C PRO A 103 -23.75 13.36 11.71
N ALA A 104 -23.15 14.54 11.85
CA ALA A 104 -22.14 14.78 12.88
C ALA A 104 -22.74 14.58 14.29
N PRO A 105 -21.95 14.06 15.26
CA PRO A 105 -22.38 13.95 16.65
C PRO A 105 -22.81 15.30 17.23
N ALA A 106 -23.81 15.29 18.12
CA ALA A 106 -24.23 16.48 18.85
C ALA A 106 -23.07 17.00 19.73
N PRO A 107 -22.95 18.34 19.91
CA PRO A 107 -21.93 18.92 20.77
C PRO A 107 -22.09 18.43 22.22
N ALA A 108 -20.95 18.24 22.89
CA ALA A 108 -20.91 17.84 24.29
C ALA A 108 -21.55 18.92 25.19
N PRO A 109 -22.20 18.53 26.30
CA PRO A 109 -22.75 19.49 27.25
C PRO A 109 -21.66 20.40 27.82
N THR A 110 -21.99 21.67 28.02
CA THR A 110 -21.10 22.64 28.66
C THR A 110 -20.87 22.26 30.13
N PRO A 111 -19.62 22.34 30.63
CA PRO A 111 -19.33 22.07 32.04
C PRO A 111 -20.03 23.08 32.94
N VAL A 112 -20.62 22.58 34.04
CA VAL A 112 -21.25 23.40 35.07
C VAL A 112 -20.17 24.15 35.85
N PRO A 113 -20.32 25.48 36.10
CA PRO A 113 -19.37 26.24 36.91
C PRO A 113 -19.20 25.64 38.31
N ALA A 114 -17.96 25.60 38.79
CA ALA A 114 -17.67 25.17 40.16
C ALA A 114 -18.37 26.08 41.18
N PRO A 115 -18.80 25.55 42.34
CA PRO A 115 -19.40 26.36 43.39
C PRO A 115 -18.42 27.43 43.88
N THR A 116 -18.93 28.63 44.12
CA THR A 116 -18.16 29.73 44.69
C THR A 116 -17.66 29.32 46.08
N PRO A 117 -16.37 29.53 46.42
CA PRO A 117 -15.87 29.27 47.77
C PRO A 117 -16.67 30.05 48.82
N ALA A 118 -16.92 29.40 49.97
CA ALA A 118 -17.55 30.05 51.10
C ALA A 118 -16.72 31.26 51.57
N PRO A 119 -17.36 32.32 52.09
CA PRO A 119 -16.64 33.47 52.62
C PRO A 119 -15.72 33.05 53.76
N THR A 120 -14.49 33.59 53.76
CA THR A 120 -13.53 33.37 54.83
C THR A 120 -14.10 33.94 56.15
N PRO A 121 -14.03 33.20 57.27
CA PRO A 121 -14.49 33.70 58.57
C PRO A 121 -13.84 35.04 58.93
N ALA A 122 -14.60 35.93 59.56
CA ALA A 122 -14.08 37.17 60.10
C ALA A 122 -12.96 36.89 61.13
N PRO A 123 -11.93 37.74 61.22
CA PRO A 123 -10.87 37.57 62.20
C PRO A 123 -11.45 37.60 63.63
N ALA A 124 -10.93 36.72 64.49
CA ALA A 124 -11.33 36.65 65.89
C ALA A 124 -11.07 38.00 66.59
N PRO A 125 -11.92 38.40 67.56
CA PRO A 125 -11.71 39.63 68.32
C PRO A 125 -10.34 39.60 69.01
N VAL A 126 -9.56 40.67 68.83
CA VAL A 126 -8.29 40.85 69.53
C VAL A 126 -8.62 40.96 71.02
N PRO A 127 -8.05 40.11 71.90
CA PRO A 127 -8.38 40.16 73.31
C PRO A 127 -7.92 41.50 73.91
N ALA A 128 -8.76 42.10 74.76
CA ALA A 128 -8.52 43.33 75.53
C ALA A 128 -7.28 43.30 76.46
N LYS A 129 -6.40 42.30 76.33
CA LYS A 129 -5.15 42.13 77.07
C LYS A 129 -3.98 42.92 76.49
N THR A 130 -4.14 43.62 75.36
CA THR A 130 -3.07 44.40 74.70
C THR A 130 -2.45 45.43 75.65
N TRP A 131 -3.27 46.17 76.38
CA TRP A 131 -2.81 47.17 77.35
C TRP A 131 -2.10 46.56 78.57
N ALA A 132 -2.62 45.46 79.11
CA ALA A 132 -2.00 44.76 80.25
C ALA A 132 -0.60 44.22 79.90
N LEU A 133 -0.45 43.65 78.69
CA LEU A 133 0.82 43.11 78.22
C LEU A 133 1.85 44.23 77.99
N TYR A 134 1.42 45.37 77.44
CA TYR A 134 2.29 46.54 77.26
C TYR A 134 2.78 47.09 78.61
N ASN A 135 1.89 47.22 79.59
CA ASN A 135 2.26 47.71 80.92
C ASN A 135 3.24 46.77 81.63
N GLN A 136 3.07 45.46 81.45
CA GLN A 136 3.92 44.47 82.09
C GLN A 136 5.34 44.42 81.51
N TYR A 137 5.49 44.54 80.19
CA TYR A 137 6.76 44.26 79.51
C TYR A 137 7.42 45.48 78.84
N CYS A 138 6.68 46.55 78.59
CA CYS A 138 7.15 47.65 77.72
C CYS A 138 7.13 49.01 78.42
N ALA A 139 6.12 49.30 79.24
CA ALA A 139 5.92 50.64 79.83
C ALA A 139 7.09 51.11 80.71
N GLY A 140 7.77 50.21 81.41
CA GLY A 140 8.90 50.54 82.28
C GLY A 140 10.10 51.15 81.55
N CYS A 141 10.31 50.81 80.26
CA CYS A 141 11.42 51.34 79.47
C CYS A 141 10.97 52.35 78.40
N HIS A 142 9.74 52.23 77.90
CA HIS A 142 9.25 53.03 76.78
C HIS A 142 8.25 54.14 77.19
N GLY A 143 7.77 54.16 78.44
CA GLY A 143 6.74 55.09 78.90
C GLY A 143 5.36 54.81 78.29
N ALA A 144 4.39 55.69 78.52
CA ALA A 144 3.01 55.52 78.05
C ALA A 144 2.80 55.84 76.55
N SER A 145 3.81 56.34 75.84
CA SER A 145 3.65 57.02 74.55
C SER A 145 4.37 56.38 73.37
N LYS A 146 4.68 55.08 73.41
CA LYS A 146 5.20 54.37 72.24
C LYS A 146 4.11 53.57 71.53
N GLN A 147 3.12 54.29 71.02
CA GLN A 147 2.17 53.75 70.06
C GLN A 147 2.79 53.65 68.65
N GLY A 148 2.36 52.67 67.84
CA GLY A 148 2.57 52.67 66.38
C GLY A 148 3.77 51.90 65.82
N LYS A 149 4.35 50.95 66.55
CA LYS A 149 5.34 50.01 65.98
C LYS A 149 4.63 48.77 65.43
N THR A 150 4.99 48.36 64.22
CA THR A 150 4.46 47.14 63.60
C THR A 150 4.95 45.90 64.34
N ALA A 151 4.21 44.79 64.24
CA ALA A 151 4.58 43.51 64.85
C ALA A 151 5.97 43.06 64.39
N ALA A 152 6.29 43.30 63.12
CA ALA A 152 7.61 43.04 62.55
C ALA A 152 8.71 43.86 63.23
N ALA A 153 8.48 45.15 63.47
CA ALA A 153 9.46 46.00 64.15
C ALA A 153 9.71 45.56 65.60
N ILE A 154 8.66 45.16 66.32
CA ILE A 154 8.77 44.63 67.68
C ILE A 154 9.53 43.29 67.64
N GLN A 155 9.19 42.40 66.72
CA GLN A 155 9.86 41.11 66.55
C GLN A 155 11.36 41.28 66.22
N SER A 156 11.70 42.16 65.27
CA SER A 156 13.09 42.45 64.91
C SER A 156 13.87 43.02 66.09
N ALA A 157 13.24 43.83 66.93
CA ALA A 157 13.90 44.43 68.07
C ALA A 157 14.12 43.43 69.21
N ILE A 158 13.19 42.49 69.44
CA ILE A 158 13.37 41.37 70.37
C ILE A 158 14.47 40.43 69.86
N SER A 159 14.39 40.01 68.59
CA SER A 159 15.38 39.10 67.98
C SER A 159 16.77 39.72 67.89
N GLY A 160 16.87 41.04 67.67
CA GLY A 160 18.12 41.79 67.66
C GLY A 160 18.61 42.24 69.05
N ASN A 161 17.91 41.87 70.13
CA ASN A 161 18.17 42.33 71.50
C ASN A 161 18.35 43.85 71.61
N ILE A 162 17.61 44.61 70.81
CA ILE A 162 17.72 46.06 70.76
C ILE A 162 17.23 46.63 72.09
N GLY A 163 18.05 47.46 72.74
CA GLY A 163 17.70 48.05 74.04
C GLY A 163 17.50 47.01 75.16
N GLY A 164 18.06 45.82 75.01
CA GLY A 164 17.92 44.74 75.99
C GLY A 164 16.60 43.97 75.91
N MET A 165 15.82 44.09 74.83
CA MET A 165 14.51 43.41 74.71
C MET A 165 14.61 41.89 74.46
N GLY A 166 15.80 41.32 74.32
CA GLY A 166 16.00 39.91 73.97
C GLY A 166 15.40 38.92 74.99
N TYR A 167 15.28 39.29 76.26
CA TYR A 167 14.64 38.45 77.29
C TYR A 167 13.15 38.19 76.99
N LEU A 168 12.51 39.07 76.22
CA LEU A 168 11.11 38.92 75.83
C LEU A 168 10.90 37.81 74.80
N SER A 169 11.96 37.34 74.13
CA SER A 169 11.87 36.24 73.14
C SER A 169 11.34 34.94 73.74
N SER A 170 11.55 34.71 75.04
CA SER A 170 11.01 33.55 75.78
C SER A 170 9.72 33.85 76.52
N SER A 171 9.34 35.12 76.67
CA SER A 171 8.18 35.56 77.45
C SER A 171 6.97 35.91 76.60
N LEU A 172 7.18 36.28 75.33
CA LEU A 172 6.13 36.71 74.41
C LEU A 172 6.05 35.79 73.18
N THR A 173 4.84 35.36 72.86
CA THR A 173 4.53 34.65 71.61
C THR A 173 4.35 35.61 70.44
N ALA A 174 4.48 35.11 69.20
CA ALA A 174 4.21 35.90 68.00
C ALA A 174 2.80 36.51 67.97
N ALA A 175 1.79 35.80 68.50
CA ALA A 175 0.43 36.29 68.61
C ALA A 175 0.32 37.46 69.62
N GLN A 176 1.04 37.38 70.73
CA GLN A 176 1.13 38.46 71.72
C GLN A 176 1.87 39.68 71.17
N ILE A 177 2.95 39.48 70.41
CA ILE A 177 3.69 40.55 69.73
C ILE A 177 2.81 41.23 68.67
N THR A 178 2.02 40.45 67.94
CA THR A 178 1.02 40.97 66.99
C THR A 178 -0.07 41.77 67.70
N SER A 179 -0.50 41.30 68.88
CA SER A 179 -1.48 42.00 69.72
C SER A 179 -0.92 43.30 70.31
N LEU A 180 0.36 43.33 70.71
CA LEU A 180 1.04 44.56 71.15
C LEU A 180 1.12 45.59 70.02
N ALA A 181 1.39 45.15 68.79
CA ALA A 181 1.41 46.02 67.62
C ALA A 181 0.00 46.48 67.18
N ALA A 182 -1.02 45.69 67.49
CA ALA A 182 -2.43 46.03 67.24
C ALA A 182 -3.05 46.94 68.32
N GLY A 183 -2.29 47.27 69.38
CA GLY A 183 -2.73 48.14 70.47
C GLY A 183 -2.91 49.59 70.01
N GLN A 184 -4.15 49.91 69.65
CA GLN A 184 -4.73 51.24 69.52
C GLN A 184 -5.67 51.48 70.70
#